data_AF-A0AAE3XHP7-F1
#
_entry.id   AF-A0AAE3XHP7-F1
#
_cell.length_a   1.000
_cell.length_b   1.000
_cell.length_c   1.000
_cell.angle_alpha   90.00
_cell.angle_beta   90.00
_cell.angle_gamma   90.00
#
_symmetry.space_group_name_H-M   'P 1'
#
loop_
_entity.id
_entity.type
_entity.pdbx_description
1 polymer ?
#
loop_
_entity_poly.entity_id
_entity_poly.type
_entity_poly.pdbx_seq_one_letter_code
_entity_poly.pdbx_strand_id
1 'polypeptide(L)'
;MTRTASRPEDAERPPMPVHPHPTPPPRRAGPSPLAPIILGSLFAALILATMVVPAALTIREYQQARQWVPTDATVTDSYSTATRTGHTRRFPATCRVTYRYVAAGRTYTSDQIGFDDLSVDGNIQYRCLTFRDTPVPQPGDVIPIIYDPRRPDRAAFLPTFPRGARQDLMRGALILCFIGALTALIVRFNAD
;
A
#
# COMPACT_ATOMS: atom_id res chain seq x y z
N MET A 1 21.83 -16.93 111.09
CA MET A 1 21.58 -18.19 110.35
C MET A 1 20.58 -17.88 109.25
N THR A 2 21.06 -17.64 108.03
CA THR A 2 20.22 -17.25 106.89
C THR A 2 20.50 -18.22 105.76
N ARG A 3 19.46 -18.96 105.38
CA ARG A 3 19.49 -20.13 104.49
C ARG A 3 19.37 -19.66 103.05
N THR A 4 20.46 -19.72 102.29
CA THR A 4 20.47 -19.46 100.84
C THR A 4 19.95 -20.70 100.13
N ALA A 5 18.74 -20.61 99.56
CA ALA A 5 18.15 -21.64 98.72
C ALA A 5 18.59 -21.40 97.26
N SER A 6 19.39 -22.31 96.73
CA SER A 6 19.81 -22.40 95.33
C SER A 6 18.64 -22.88 94.46
N ARG A 7 18.26 -22.06 93.47
CA ARG A 7 17.20 -22.32 92.48
C ARG A 7 17.79 -23.10 91.29
N PRO A 8 17.30 -24.31 90.96
CA PRO A 8 17.71 -25.03 89.76
C PRO A 8 16.64 -24.81 88.67
N GLU A 9 16.94 -24.00 87.67
CA GLU A 9 16.03 -23.77 86.53
C GLU A 9 16.80 -23.57 85.22
N ASP A 10 17.76 -24.46 84.95
CA ASP A 10 18.27 -24.68 83.59
C ASP A 10 17.58 -25.91 83.00
N ALA A 11 16.30 -25.74 82.67
CA ALA A 11 15.56 -26.66 81.82
C ALA A 11 15.81 -26.23 80.36
N GLU A 12 16.63 -27.02 79.69
CA GLU A 12 16.97 -26.95 78.27
C GLU A 12 15.70 -26.82 77.42
N ARG A 13 15.46 -25.65 76.84
CA ARG A 13 14.33 -25.44 75.92
C ARG A 13 14.59 -26.23 74.63
N PRO A 14 13.64 -27.04 74.15
CA PRO A 14 13.79 -27.72 72.88
C PRO A 14 13.95 -26.71 71.74
N PRO A 15 14.77 -27.03 70.71
CA PRO A 15 14.96 -26.15 69.57
C PRO A 15 13.62 -25.90 68.86
N MET A 16 13.27 -24.63 68.70
CA MET A 16 12.05 -24.22 68.00
C MET A 16 12.08 -24.75 66.56
N PRO A 17 10.95 -25.25 66.02
CA PRO A 17 10.85 -25.68 64.64
C PRO A 17 11.20 -24.50 63.71
N VAL A 18 12.26 -24.67 62.92
CA VAL A 18 12.68 -23.71 61.90
C VAL A 18 11.60 -23.69 60.82
N HIS A 19 10.75 -22.66 60.85
CA HIS A 19 9.76 -22.46 59.78
C HIS A 19 10.52 -22.24 58.45
N PRO A 20 10.23 -23.02 57.40
CA PRO A 20 10.86 -22.82 56.10
C PRO A 20 10.57 -21.39 55.61
N HIS A 21 11.62 -20.66 55.24
CA HIS A 21 11.48 -19.32 54.68
C HIS A 21 10.56 -19.38 53.46
N PRO A 22 9.55 -18.50 53.36
CA PRO A 22 8.69 -18.45 52.19
C PRO A 22 9.55 -18.16 50.96
N THR A 23 9.56 -19.08 49.99
CA THR A 23 10.21 -18.87 48.71
C THR A 23 9.55 -17.66 48.02
N PRO A 24 10.35 -16.69 47.52
CA PRO A 24 9.80 -15.55 46.83
C PRO A 24 8.96 -16.02 45.63
N PRO A 25 7.81 -15.37 45.37
CA PRO A 25 6.96 -15.76 44.27
C PRO A 25 7.74 -15.67 42.95
N PRO A 26 7.50 -16.59 42.00
CA PRO A 26 8.16 -16.55 40.70
C PRO A 26 7.90 -15.18 40.05
N ARG A 27 8.99 -14.48 39.74
CA ARG A 27 8.96 -13.17 39.07
C ARG A 27 8.24 -13.38 37.74
N ARG A 28 7.00 -12.88 37.60
CA ARG A 28 6.26 -12.95 36.33
C ARG A 28 7.15 -12.30 35.26
N ALA A 29 7.58 -13.07 34.27
CA ALA A 29 8.23 -12.55 33.09
C ALA A 29 7.21 -11.64 32.41
N GLY A 30 7.38 -10.32 32.58
CA GLY A 30 6.57 -9.34 31.88
C GLY A 30 6.72 -9.52 30.37
N PRO A 31 5.69 -9.18 29.58
CA PRO A 31 5.78 -9.25 28.12
C PRO A 31 7.02 -8.47 27.65
N SER A 32 7.84 -9.11 26.82
CA SER A 32 9.08 -8.51 26.33
C SER A 32 8.77 -7.22 25.55
N PRO A 33 9.48 -6.10 25.82
CA PRO A 33 9.21 -4.81 25.17
C PRO A 33 9.46 -4.82 23.64
N LEU A 34 10.10 -5.88 23.12
CA LEU A 34 10.44 -6.02 21.70
C LEU A 34 9.26 -6.49 20.83
N ALA A 35 8.30 -7.22 21.40
CA ALA A 35 7.16 -7.75 20.65
C ALA A 35 6.33 -6.68 19.90
N PRO A 36 5.94 -5.54 20.51
CA PRO A 36 5.19 -4.51 19.80
C PRO A 36 6.01 -3.81 18.71
N ILE A 37 7.33 -3.66 18.89
CA ILE A 37 8.21 -3.02 17.90
C ILE A 37 8.30 -3.88 16.63
N ILE A 38 8.49 -5.19 16.79
CA ILE A 38 8.57 -6.13 15.66
C ILE A 38 7.23 -6.12 14.90
N LEU A 39 6.10 -6.23 15.63
CA LEU A 39 4.77 -6.24 15.00
C LEU A 39 4.48 -4.93 14.25
N GLY A 40 4.80 -3.78 14.86
CA GLY A 40 4.65 -2.47 14.23
C GLY A 40 5.52 -2.32 12.98
N SER A 41 6.76 -2.79 13.02
CA SER A 41 7.68 -2.74 11.87
C SER A 41 7.21 -3.60 10.69
N LEU A 42 6.70 -4.80 10.97
CA LEU A 42 6.13 -5.68 9.95
C LEU A 42 4.89 -5.06 9.29
N PHE A 43 4.02 -4.46 10.10
CA PHE A 43 2.82 -3.80 9.59
C PHE A 43 3.17 -2.60 8.72
N ALA A 44 4.14 -1.78 9.14
CA ALA A 44 4.63 -0.65 8.35
C ALA A 44 5.29 -1.11 7.04
N ALA A 45 6.10 -2.18 7.07
CA ALA A 45 6.72 -2.75 5.88
C ALA A 45 5.68 -3.29 4.89
N LEU A 46 4.61 -3.91 5.39
CA LEU A 46 3.51 -4.40 4.56
C LEU A 46 2.79 -3.25 3.86
N ILE A 47 2.43 -2.19 4.58
CA ILE A 47 1.82 -0.98 4.00
C ILE A 47 2.75 -0.36 2.95
N LEU A 48 4.06 -0.30 3.24
CA LEU A 48 5.01 0.25 2.29
C LEU A 48 5.08 -0.59 1.02
N ALA A 49 5.14 -1.92 1.15
CA ALA A 49 5.20 -2.82 0.02
C ALA A 49 3.96 -2.71 -0.87
N THR A 50 2.76 -2.61 -0.30
CA THR A 50 1.53 -2.47 -1.09
C THR A 50 1.46 -1.15 -1.86
N MET A 51 2.12 -0.09 -1.39
CA MET A 51 2.17 1.19 -2.14
C MET A 51 3.31 1.25 -3.17
N VAL A 52 4.50 0.75 -2.82
CA VAL A 52 5.70 0.90 -3.66
C VAL A 52 5.70 -0.08 -4.84
N VAL A 53 5.27 -1.32 -4.63
CA VAL A 53 5.28 -2.36 -5.68
C VAL A 53 4.44 -1.96 -6.91
N PRO A 54 3.16 -1.56 -6.80
CA PRO A 54 2.38 -1.17 -7.99
C PRO A 54 2.98 0.04 -8.69
N ALA A 55 3.43 1.06 -7.93
CA ALA A 55 4.08 2.24 -8.52
C ALA A 55 5.36 1.86 -9.29
N ALA A 56 6.18 0.94 -8.75
CA ALA A 56 7.38 0.46 -9.43
C ALA A 56 7.05 -0.32 -10.70
N LEU A 57 5.98 -1.13 -10.70
CA LEU A 57 5.49 -1.83 -11.89
C LEU A 57 5.04 -0.83 -12.97
N THR A 58 4.23 0.17 -12.62
CA THR A 58 3.78 1.21 -13.56
C THR A 58 4.95 2.03 -14.12
N ILE A 59 5.94 2.38 -13.29
CA ILE A 59 7.16 3.07 -13.76
C ILE A 59 7.92 2.21 -14.75
N ARG A 60 8.06 0.91 -14.48
CA ARG A 60 8.74 -0.02 -15.37
C ARG A 60 8.02 -0.14 -16.71
N GLU A 61 6.69 -0.28 -16.70
CA GLU A 61 5.88 -0.31 -17.91
C GLU A 61 5.99 0.99 -18.70
N TYR A 62 5.95 2.14 -18.02
CA TYR A 62 6.15 3.44 -18.65
C TYR A 62 7.54 3.57 -19.28
N GLN A 63 8.60 3.09 -18.61
CA GLN A 63 9.94 3.07 -19.19
C GLN A 63 10.01 2.17 -20.43
N GLN A 64 9.33 1.02 -20.41
CA GLN A 64 9.21 0.14 -21.58
C GLN A 64 8.37 0.78 -22.69
N ALA A 65 7.41 1.64 -22.36
CA ALA A 65 6.61 2.36 -23.34
C ALA A 65 7.40 3.42 -24.12
N ARG A 66 8.54 3.90 -23.59
CA ARG A 66 9.38 4.91 -24.29
C ARG A 66 9.97 4.39 -25.61
N GLN A 67 10.06 3.08 -25.78
CA GLN A 67 10.54 2.42 -27.00
C GLN A 67 9.38 1.87 -27.86
N TRP A 68 8.12 2.13 -27.49
CA TRP A 68 6.97 1.72 -28.29
C TRP A 68 6.86 2.55 -29.56
N VAL A 69 6.32 1.93 -30.60
CA VAL A 69 6.25 2.52 -31.94
C VAL A 69 4.89 3.21 -32.10
N PRO A 70 4.84 4.47 -32.56
CA PRO A 70 3.57 5.15 -32.83
C PRO A 70 2.89 4.56 -34.08
N THR A 71 1.57 4.45 -34.04
CA THR A 71 0.75 4.06 -35.20
C THR A 71 -0.66 4.63 -35.05
N ASP A 72 -1.41 4.64 -36.16
CA ASP A 72 -2.79 5.06 -36.16
C ASP A 72 -3.70 3.85 -35.91
N ALA A 73 -4.74 4.04 -35.09
CA ALA A 73 -5.78 3.06 -34.85
C ALA A 73 -7.14 3.60 -35.24
N THR A 74 -8.00 2.74 -35.77
CA THR A 74 -9.41 3.05 -36.01
C THR A 74 -10.24 2.59 -34.82
N VAL A 75 -11.02 3.49 -34.23
CA VAL A 75 -11.95 3.15 -33.15
C VAL A 75 -13.06 2.27 -33.71
N THR A 76 -13.27 1.11 -33.10
CA THR A 76 -14.30 0.15 -33.52
C THR A 76 -15.52 0.20 -32.63
N ASP A 77 -15.35 0.55 -31.36
CA ASP A 77 -16.43 0.66 -30.40
C ASP A 77 -16.07 1.70 -29.33
N SER A 78 -17.08 2.45 -28.86
CA SER A 78 -16.91 3.43 -27.80
C SER A 78 -18.14 3.44 -26.90
N TYR A 79 -17.93 3.31 -25.60
CA TYR A 79 -18.99 3.33 -24.60
C TYR A 79 -18.64 4.30 -23.47
N SER A 80 -19.55 5.23 -23.17
CA SER A 80 -19.43 6.13 -22.02
C SER A 80 -20.76 6.32 -21.30
N THR A 81 -20.84 5.98 -20.01
CA THR A 81 -22.02 6.27 -19.17
C THR A 81 -21.89 7.65 -18.55
N ALA A 82 -22.06 8.70 -19.35
CA ALA A 82 -22.15 10.06 -18.81
C ALA A 82 -23.55 10.28 -18.23
N THR A 83 -23.70 10.16 -16.90
CA THR A 83 -24.96 10.55 -16.25
C THR A 83 -25.02 12.07 -16.19
N ARG A 84 -25.75 12.69 -17.12
CA ARG A 84 -25.97 14.14 -17.13
C ARG A 84 -27.04 14.50 -16.09
N THR A 85 -26.67 14.53 -14.81
CA THR A 85 -27.53 15.01 -13.72
C THR A 85 -27.10 16.40 -13.26
N GLY A 86 -27.74 17.44 -13.82
CA GLY A 86 -27.63 18.84 -13.32
C GLY A 86 -26.39 19.64 -13.75
N HIS A 87 -26.16 20.77 -13.07
CA HIS A 87 -25.08 21.75 -13.34
C HIS A 87 -23.68 21.29 -12.91
N THR A 88 -23.54 20.11 -12.31
CA THR A 88 -22.23 19.53 -12.00
C THR A 88 -21.83 18.56 -13.10
N ARG A 89 -20.70 18.82 -13.77
CA ARG A 89 -20.09 17.84 -14.69
C ARG A 89 -19.65 16.62 -13.86
N ARG A 90 -20.52 15.62 -13.72
CA ARG A 90 -20.11 14.29 -13.24
C ARG A 90 -19.37 13.60 -14.39
N PHE A 91 -18.12 13.24 -14.14
CA PHE A 91 -17.37 12.40 -15.06
C PHE A 91 -18.10 11.07 -15.27
N PRO A 92 -18.11 10.51 -16.49
CA PRO A 92 -18.74 9.23 -16.74
C PRO A 92 -18.14 8.18 -15.80
N ALA A 93 -19.00 7.39 -15.17
CA ALA A 93 -18.57 6.36 -14.23
C ALA A 93 -17.81 5.25 -14.98
N THR A 94 -18.17 5.01 -16.24
CA THR A 94 -17.48 4.05 -17.11
C THR A 94 -17.17 4.65 -18.49
N CYS A 95 -15.92 4.44 -18.95
CA CYS A 95 -15.49 4.70 -20.33
C CYS A 95 -14.71 3.50 -20.85
N ARG A 96 -15.07 3.08 -22.06
CA ARG A 96 -14.39 2.04 -22.83
C ARG A 96 -14.25 2.53 -24.27
N VAL A 97 -13.05 2.41 -24.82
CA VAL A 97 -12.77 2.69 -26.23
C VAL A 97 -12.01 1.49 -26.75
N THR A 98 -12.61 0.76 -27.69
CA THR A 98 -11.98 -0.36 -28.38
C THR A 98 -11.54 0.13 -29.75
N TYR A 99 -10.30 -0.15 -30.11
CA TYR A 99 -9.71 0.29 -31.37
C TYR A 99 -8.92 -0.84 -32.03
N ARG A 100 -8.78 -0.72 -33.34
CA ARG A 100 -8.11 -1.68 -34.21
C ARG A 100 -6.96 -1.00 -34.93
N TYR A 101 -5.81 -1.66 -34.97
CA TYR A 101 -4.58 -1.12 -35.58
C TYR A 101 -3.83 -2.22 -36.34
N VAL A 102 -2.89 -1.81 -37.18
CA VAL A 102 -2.02 -2.72 -37.92
C VAL A 102 -0.60 -2.59 -37.40
N ALA A 103 -0.01 -3.72 -37.03
CA ALA A 103 1.39 -3.83 -36.62
C ALA A 103 2.03 -5.01 -37.35
N ALA A 104 3.19 -4.79 -37.97
CA ALA A 104 3.90 -5.81 -38.76
C ALA A 104 3.00 -6.56 -39.78
N GLY A 105 2.08 -5.84 -40.44
CA GLY A 105 1.16 -6.41 -41.43
C GLY A 105 0.02 -7.25 -40.86
N ARG A 106 -0.14 -7.31 -39.53
CA ARG A 106 -1.25 -8.00 -38.85
C ARG A 106 -2.15 -7.02 -38.14
N THR A 107 -3.43 -7.34 -38.10
CA THR A 107 -4.44 -6.51 -37.45
C THR A 107 -4.62 -6.95 -36.01
N TYR A 108 -4.58 -5.99 -35.10
CA TYR A 108 -4.74 -6.17 -33.66
C TYR A 108 -5.87 -5.30 -33.14
N THR A 109 -6.46 -5.70 -32.01
CA THR A 109 -7.50 -4.96 -31.31
C THR A 109 -7.05 -4.76 -29.87
N SER A 110 -7.24 -3.56 -29.34
CA SER A 110 -6.97 -3.22 -27.94
C SER A 110 -8.06 -2.29 -27.42
N ASP A 111 -8.31 -2.33 -26.12
CA ASP A 111 -9.18 -1.39 -25.40
C ASP A 111 -8.46 -0.65 -24.27
N GLN A 112 -7.13 -0.70 -24.28
CA GLN A 112 -6.29 -0.07 -23.27
C GLN A 112 -6.10 1.42 -23.58
N ILE A 113 -6.54 2.27 -22.64
CA ILE A 113 -6.52 3.74 -22.76
C ILE A 113 -5.26 4.33 -22.10
N GLY A 114 -4.54 3.58 -21.26
CA GLY A 114 -3.31 4.02 -20.61
C GLY A 114 -2.63 2.91 -19.82
N PHE A 115 -1.50 3.21 -19.19
CA PHE A 115 -0.74 2.27 -18.35
C PHE A 115 -1.39 2.02 -16.98
N ASP A 116 -2.23 2.96 -16.52
CA ASP A 116 -2.89 2.90 -15.20
C ASP A 116 -4.14 2.04 -15.15
N ASP A 117 -4.40 1.28 -16.21
CA ASP A 117 -5.60 0.45 -16.31
C ASP A 117 -5.63 -0.73 -15.32
N LEU A 118 -4.57 -0.87 -14.54
CA LEU A 118 -4.39 -1.89 -13.50
C LEU A 118 -5.08 -1.50 -12.18
N SER A 119 -6.16 -0.71 -12.20
CA SER A 119 -6.85 -0.33 -10.95
C SER A 119 -7.41 -1.59 -10.28
N VAL A 120 -6.72 -2.07 -9.24
CA VAL A 120 -7.09 -3.24 -8.43
C VAL A 120 -8.45 -3.01 -7.74
N ASP A 121 -8.86 -1.76 -7.58
CA ASP A 121 -10.11 -1.38 -6.90
C ASP A 121 -11.29 -1.12 -7.84
N GLY A 122 -11.17 -1.41 -9.15
CA GLY A 122 -12.27 -1.27 -10.10
C GLY A 122 -12.85 0.15 -10.19
N ASN A 123 -12.10 1.17 -9.75
CA ASN A 123 -12.56 2.55 -9.81
C ASN A 123 -12.29 3.11 -11.21
N ILE A 124 -13.22 2.76 -12.12
CA ILE A 124 -13.21 3.04 -13.56
C ILE A 124 -13.13 4.56 -13.88
N GLN A 125 -13.27 5.43 -12.88
CA GLN A 125 -13.17 6.89 -13.02
C GLN A 125 -11.87 7.38 -13.68
N TYR A 126 -10.74 6.68 -13.51
CA TYR A 126 -9.46 7.17 -14.04
C TYR A 126 -9.32 7.02 -15.56
N ARG A 127 -9.93 6.00 -16.18
CA ARG A 127 -9.88 5.81 -17.65
C ARG A 127 -10.50 7.01 -18.40
N CYS A 128 -11.56 7.56 -17.84
CA CYS A 128 -12.28 8.71 -18.40
C CYS A 128 -11.49 10.03 -18.32
N LEU A 129 -10.50 10.12 -17.42
CA LEU A 129 -9.75 11.36 -17.20
C LEU A 129 -8.87 11.72 -18.40
N THR A 130 -8.42 10.74 -19.18
CA THR A 130 -7.70 10.98 -20.44
C THR A 130 -8.54 11.81 -21.42
N PHE A 131 -9.87 11.66 -21.37
CA PHE A 131 -10.84 12.40 -22.18
C PHE A 131 -11.52 13.53 -21.41
N ARG A 132 -10.90 14.06 -20.34
CA ARG A 132 -11.49 15.15 -19.56
C ARG A 132 -11.64 16.44 -20.37
N ASP A 133 -10.63 16.75 -21.16
CA ASP A 133 -10.51 18.00 -21.92
C ASP A 133 -10.81 17.81 -23.42
N THR A 134 -11.00 16.56 -23.86
CA THR A 134 -11.28 16.19 -25.26
C THR A 134 -12.50 15.26 -25.34
N PRO A 135 -13.34 15.36 -26.39
CA PRO A 135 -14.45 14.43 -26.55
C PRO A 135 -13.96 12.98 -26.65
N VAL A 136 -14.79 12.05 -26.15
CA VAL A 136 -14.53 10.61 -26.30
C VAL A 136 -14.61 10.25 -27.80
N PRO A 137 -13.59 9.58 -28.36
CA PRO A 137 -13.60 9.14 -29.76
C PRO A 137 -14.83 8.28 -30.07
N GLN A 138 -15.40 8.47 -31.25
CA GLN A 138 -16.54 7.71 -31.77
C GLN A 138 -16.07 6.56 -32.67
N PRO A 139 -16.90 5.53 -32.92
CA PRO A 139 -16.57 4.47 -33.86
C PRO A 139 -16.32 5.04 -35.27
N GLY A 140 -15.20 4.67 -35.88
CA GLY A 140 -14.72 5.19 -37.16
C GLY A 140 -13.64 6.27 -37.03
N ASP A 141 -13.49 6.89 -35.85
CA ASP A 141 -12.44 7.88 -35.63
C ASP A 141 -11.04 7.24 -35.72
N VAL A 142 -10.09 8.02 -36.23
CA VAL A 142 -8.67 7.63 -36.24
C VAL A 142 -7.97 8.31 -35.08
N ILE A 143 -7.33 7.50 -34.23
CA ILE A 143 -6.65 7.95 -33.02
C ILE A 143 -5.18 7.53 -33.03
N PRO A 144 -4.26 8.41 -32.55
CA PRO A 144 -2.87 8.05 -32.41
C PRO A 144 -2.68 7.13 -31.20
N ILE A 145 -1.99 6.01 -31.41
CA ILE A 145 -1.64 5.05 -30.37
C ILE A 145 -0.14 4.75 -30.42
N ILE A 146 0.35 4.06 -29.38
CA ILE A 146 1.67 3.45 -29.36
C ILE A 146 1.53 1.95 -29.07
N TYR A 147 2.33 1.11 -29.73
CA TYR A 147 2.32 -0.34 -29.51
C TYR A 147 3.71 -0.90 -29.20
N ASP A 148 3.76 -2.02 -28.46
CA ASP A 148 5.02 -2.72 -28.17
C ASP A 148 5.47 -3.54 -29.40
N PRO A 149 6.59 -3.22 -30.06
CA PRO A 149 7.05 -3.99 -31.22
C PRO A 149 7.44 -5.44 -30.88
N ARG A 150 7.73 -5.74 -29.59
CA ARG A 150 8.02 -7.11 -29.13
C ARG A 150 6.75 -7.89 -28.78
N ARG A 151 5.66 -7.18 -28.49
CA ARG A 151 4.33 -7.72 -28.13
C ARG A 151 3.24 -6.87 -28.78
N PRO A 152 3.01 -7.02 -30.10
CA PRO A 152 2.12 -6.15 -30.87
C PRO A 152 0.64 -6.30 -30.53
N ASP A 153 0.28 -7.20 -29.60
CA ASP A 153 -1.02 -7.27 -28.95
C ASP A 153 -1.23 -6.14 -27.91
N ARG A 154 -0.15 -5.53 -27.43
CA ARG A 154 -0.17 -4.45 -26.44
C ARG A 154 -0.06 -3.09 -27.13
N ALA A 155 -1.09 -2.28 -26.97
CA ALA A 155 -1.11 -0.89 -27.39
C ALA A 155 -1.83 -0.02 -26.37
N ALA A 156 -1.44 1.25 -26.29
CA ALA A 156 -2.06 2.24 -25.43
C ALA A 156 -2.33 3.55 -26.19
N PHE A 157 -3.47 4.17 -25.87
CA PHE A 157 -3.84 5.51 -26.33
C PHE A 157 -3.09 6.57 -25.49
N LEU A 158 -2.11 7.24 -26.11
CA LEU A 158 -1.20 8.25 -25.51
C LEU A 158 -0.26 7.77 -24.37
N PRO A 159 1.05 8.11 -24.42
CA PRO A 159 2.01 7.88 -23.34
C PRO A 159 1.96 8.95 -22.25
N THR A 160 0.78 9.47 -21.90
CA THR A 160 0.70 10.45 -20.81
C THR A 160 1.05 9.76 -19.50
N PHE A 161 2.08 10.27 -18.82
CA PHE A 161 2.47 9.72 -17.53
C PHE A 161 1.27 9.76 -16.57
N PRO A 162 1.00 8.66 -15.87
CA PRO A 162 0.00 8.57 -14.82
C PRO A 162 0.03 9.76 -13.86
N ARG A 163 -0.90 10.71 -13.97
CA ARG A 163 -1.01 11.77 -12.94
C ARG A 163 -1.30 11.15 -11.57
N GLY A 164 -2.02 10.02 -11.54
CA GLY A 164 -2.30 9.23 -10.35
C GLY A 164 -1.03 8.66 -9.71
N ALA A 165 -0.17 7.96 -10.46
CA ALA A 165 1.02 7.34 -9.88
C ALA A 165 1.97 8.35 -9.22
N ARG A 166 2.10 9.57 -9.78
CA ARG A 166 2.89 10.64 -9.15
C ARG A 166 2.27 11.08 -7.82
N GLN A 167 0.95 11.21 -7.75
CA GLN A 167 0.23 11.58 -6.53
C GLN A 167 0.33 10.47 -5.47
N ASP A 168 0.22 9.21 -5.88
CA ASP A 168 0.32 8.06 -4.98
C ASP A 168 1.73 7.90 -4.41
N LEU A 169 2.77 8.11 -5.22
CA LEU A 169 4.15 8.19 -4.73
C LEU A 169 4.35 9.32 -3.72
N MET A 170 3.81 10.51 -3.99
CA MET A 170 3.89 11.63 -3.03
C MET A 170 3.14 11.32 -1.72
N ARG A 171 1.95 10.72 -1.80
CA ARG A 171 1.18 10.32 -0.61
C ARG A 171 1.89 9.25 0.19
N GLY A 172 2.44 8.23 -0.46
CA GLY A 172 3.23 7.18 0.19
C GLY A 172 4.46 7.75 0.90
N ALA A 173 5.18 8.67 0.26
CA ALA A 173 6.31 9.37 0.87
C ALA A 173 5.90 10.18 2.12
N LEU A 174 4.77 10.91 2.06
CA LEU A 174 4.26 11.66 3.20
C LEU A 174 3.85 10.76 4.37
N ILE A 175 3.15 9.65 4.10
CA ILE A 175 2.75 8.69 5.13
C ILE A 175 3.98 8.09 5.81
N LEU A 176 5.00 7.70 5.04
CA LEU A 176 6.27 7.21 5.58
C LEU A 176 6.96 8.22 6.50
N CYS A 177 7.07 9.49 6.06
CA CYS A 177 7.65 10.55 6.87
C CYS A 177 6.86 10.75 8.17
N PHE A 178 5.53 10.69 8.11
CA PHE A 178 4.67 10.84 9.28
C PHE A 178 4.84 9.67 10.28
N ILE A 179 4.85 8.42 9.80
CA ILE A 179 5.08 7.24 10.63
C ILE A 179 6.48 7.29 11.26
N GLY A 180 7.50 7.67 10.49
CA GLY A 180 8.86 7.83 10.99
C GLY A 180 8.95 8.89 12.09
N ALA A 181 8.34 10.06 11.87
CA ALA A 181 8.31 11.15 12.85
C ALA A 181 7.55 10.76 14.13
N LEU A 182 6.39 10.09 14.00
CA LEU A 182 5.60 9.62 15.13
C LEU A 182 6.38 8.59 15.95
N THR A 183 7.06 7.65 15.28
CA THR A 183 7.87 6.62 15.94
C THR A 183 9.04 7.27 16.70
N ALA A 184 9.74 8.22 16.09
CA ALA A 184 10.83 8.96 16.74
C ALA A 184 10.33 9.75 17.97
N LEU A 185 9.12 10.34 17.88
CA LEU A 185 8.49 11.05 18.99
C LEU A 185 8.17 10.11 20.16
N ILE A 186 7.59 8.94 19.89
CA ILE A 186 7.27 7.93 20.92
C ILE A 186 8.54 7.45 21.62
N VAL A 187 9.61 7.17 20.87
CA VAL A 187 10.90 6.75 21.46
C VAL A 187 11.46 7.85 22.36
N ARG A 188 11.38 9.12 21.94
CA ARG A 188 11.85 10.25 22.73
C ARG A 188 11.08 10.40 24.05
N PHE A 189 9.75 10.33 24.03
CA PHE A 189 8.93 10.44 25.25
C PHE A 189 9.08 9.26 26.23
N ASN A 190 9.55 8.10 25.77
CA ASN A 190 9.82 6.97 26.67
C ASN A 190 11.26 6.96 27.20
N ALA A 191 12.14 7.81 26.66
CA ALA A 191 13.53 7.92 27.10
C ALA A 191 13.75 8.97 28.19
N ASP A 192 12.81 9.93 28.31
CA ASP A 192 12.74 10.94 29.37
C ASP A 192 11.87 10.46 30.54
#